data_AF-A0A969M6R1-F1
#
_entry.id   AF-A0A969M6R1-F1
#
_cell.length_a   1.000
_cell.length_b   1.000
_cell.length_c   1.000
_cell.angle_alpha   90.00
_cell.angle_beta   90.00
_cell.angle_gamma   90.00
#
_symmetry.space_group_name_H-M   'P 1'
#
loop_
_entity.id
_entity.type
_entity.pdbx_description
1 polymer ?
#
loop_
_entity_poly.entity_id
_entity_poly.type
_entity_poly.pdbx_seq_one_letter_code
_entity_poly.pdbx_strand_id
1 'polypeptide(L)'
;MSDGFADMIATARTFLDGLAQNNDRDWFEAKKATFKSDIEAPLKLLTELFAEDIARITGAPHGGKVGRIYRDVRFSKDKTPYNTHVHAYWMQRGETGPGWLLHMTRTEPS
;
A
#
# COMPACT_ATOMS: atom_id res chain seq x y z
N MET A 1 4.52 -16.35 -15.80
CA MET A 1 4.80 -15.06 -15.14
C MET A 1 4.35 -15.24 -13.71
N SER A 2 5.22 -15.03 -12.71
CA SER A 2 4.71 -14.88 -11.36
C SER A 2 3.71 -13.73 -11.39
N ASP A 3 2.56 -13.90 -10.79
CA ASP A 3 1.47 -12.94 -10.67
C ASP A 3 1.84 -11.69 -9.85
N GLY A 4 3.14 -11.47 -9.58
CA GLY A 4 3.69 -10.39 -8.77
C GLY A 4 3.37 -10.51 -7.28
N PHE A 5 2.45 -11.41 -6.88
CA PHE A 5 1.96 -11.53 -5.51
C PHE A 5 2.88 -12.33 -4.61
N ALA A 6 3.52 -13.38 -5.14
CA ALA A 6 4.30 -14.34 -4.36
C ALA A 6 5.33 -13.66 -3.45
N ASP A 7 6.03 -12.65 -3.98
CA ASP A 7 7.10 -11.95 -3.26
C ASP A 7 6.70 -10.54 -2.80
N MET A 8 5.50 -10.05 -3.16
CA MET A 8 5.08 -8.67 -2.88
C MET A 8 5.21 -8.33 -1.39
N ILE A 9 4.73 -9.22 -0.51
CA ILE A 9 4.71 -8.96 0.94
C ILE A 9 6.14 -8.94 1.51
N ALA A 10 6.98 -9.89 1.10
CA ALA A 10 8.37 -9.97 1.57
C ALA A 10 9.19 -8.78 1.07
N THR A 11 9.03 -8.42 -0.20
CA THR A 11 9.66 -7.25 -0.82
C THR A 11 9.19 -5.96 -0.16
N ALA A 12 7.89 -5.81 0.08
CA ALA A 12 7.33 -4.65 0.77
C ALA A 12 7.91 -4.50 2.18
N ARG A 13 7.96 -5.58 2.97
CA ARG A 13 8.54 -5.51 4.33
C ARG A 13 10.01 -5.09 4.30
N THR A 14 10.81 -5.72 3.45
CA THR A 14 12.24 -5.38 3.28
C THR A 14 12.43 -3.93 2.85
N PHE A 15 11.63 -3.46 1.89
CA PHE A 15 11.66 -2.07 1.44
C PHE A 15 11.29 -1.10 2.56
N LEU A 16 10.23 -1.40 3.33
CA LEU A 16 9.75 -0.55 4.41
C LEU A 16 10.71 -0.52 5.61
N ASP A 17 11.39 -1.63 5.91
CA ASP A 17 12.48 -1.69 6.89
C ASP A 17 13.65 -0.79 6.47
N GLY A 18 14.07 -0.87 5.21
CA GLY A 18 15.11 0.00 4.65
C GLY A 18 14.71 1.48 4.63
N LEU A 19 13.46 1.78 4.28
CA LEU A 19 12.91 3.14 4.27
C LEU A 19 12.81 3.71 5.68
N ALA A 20 12.50 2.89 6.69
CA ALA A 20 12.47 3.33 8.08
C ALA A 20 13.85 3.77 8.59
N GLN A 21 14.91 3.12 8.11
CA GLN A 21 16.30 3.48 8.45
C GLN A 21 16.81 4.68 7.64
N ASN A 22 16.28 4.91 6.44
CA ASN A 22 16.76 5.91 5.49
C ASN A 22 15.58 6.70 4.88
N ASN A 23 14.82 7.39 5.74
CA ASN A 23 13.61 8.10 5.32
C ASN A 23 13.94 9.47 4.72
N ASP A 24 14.64 9.46 3.59
CA ASP A 24 15.04 10.64 2.83
C ASP A 24 14.77 10.44 1.33
N ARG A 25 14.80 11.56 0.60
CA ARG A 25 14.41 11.61 -0.81
C ARG A 25 15.38 10.85 -1.71
N ASP A 26 16.68 10.93 -1.43
CA ASP A 26 17.70 10.35 -2.29
C ASP A 26 17.66 8.83 -2.22
N TRP A 27 17.48 8.29 -1.00
CA TRP A 27 17.29 6.86 -0.81
C TRP A 27 16.04 6.34 -1.53
N PHE A 28 14.92 7.08 -1.45
CA PHE A 28 13.67 6.69 -2.09
C PHE A 28 13.78 6.75 -3.61
N GLU A 29 14.29 7.85 -4.18
CA GLU A 29 14.41 7.98 -5.64
C GLU A 29 15.30 6.88 -6.24
N ALA A 30 16.38 6.48 -5.55
CA ALA A 30 17.22 5.35 -5.96
C ALA A 30 16.48 4.00 -6.00
N LYS A 31 15.42 3.82 -5.22
CA LYS A 31 14.64 2.56 -5.11
C LYS A 31 13.22 2.67 -5.61
N LYS A 32 12.88 3.80 -6.23
CA LYS A 32 11.53 4.10 -6.71
C LYS A 32 11.04 3.11 -7.75
N ALA A 33 11.94 2.61 -8.60
CA ALA A 33 11.63 1.58 -9.57
C ALA A 33 11.10 0.31 -8.88
N THR A 34 11.85 -0.23 -7.92
CA THR A 34 11.45 -1.38 -7.08
C THR A 34 10.11 -1.14 -6.39
N PHE A 35 9.92 0.05 -5.78
CA PHE A 35 8.64 0.38 -5.17
C PHE A 35 7.49 0.35 -6.17
N LYS A 36 7.68 0.90 -7.37
CA LYS A 36 6.64 0.97 -8.40
C LYS A 36 6.31 -0.40 -8.99
N SER A 37 7.33 -1.19 -9.34
CA SER A 37 7.16 -2.47 -10.04
C SER A 37 6.76 -3.60 -9.10
N ASP A 38 7.37 -3.66 -7.91
CA ASP A 38 7.34 -4.88 -7.09
C ASP A 38 6.39 -4.74 -5.89
N ILE A 39 5.93 -3.51 -5.59
CA ILE A 39 5.02 -3.23 -4.48
C ILE A 39 3.74 -2.55 -4.98
N GLU A 40 3.84 -1.37 -5.62
CA GLU A 40 2.66 -0.59 -6.00
C GLU A 40 1.85 -1.25 -7.13
N ALA A 41 2.50 -1.78 -8.17
CA ALA A 41 1.80 -2.42 -9.27
C ALA A 41 1.05 -3.71 -8.85
N PRO A 42 1.67 -4.66 -8.12
CA PRO A 42 0.95 -5.82 -7.61
C PRO A 42 -0.17 -5.42 -6.65
N LEU A 43 0.06 -4.44 -5.77
CA LEU A 43 -0.97 -3.98 -4.84
C LEU A 43 -2.17 -3.33 -5.58
N LYS A 44 -1.93 -2.62 -6.69
CA LYS A 44 -3.02 -2.12 -7.56
C LYS A 44 -3.79 -3.25 -8.21
N LEU A 45 -3.11 -4.25 -8.75
CA LEU A 45 -3.77 -5.43 -9.31
C LEU A 45 -4.62 -6.14 -8.25
N LEU A 46 -4.12 -6.27 -7.02
CA LEU A 46 -4.90 -6.80 -5.89
C LEU A 46 -6.17 -5.98 -5.64
N THR A 47 -6.07 -4.65 -5.68
CA THR A 47 -7.24 -3.79 -5.48
C THR A 47 -8.33 -3.98 -6.52
N GLU A 48 -7.95 -4.25 -7.76
CA GLU A 48 -8.90 -4.51 -8.86
C GLU A 48 -9.57 -5.87 -8.66
N LEU A 49 -8.79 -6.93 -8.44
CA LEU A 49 -9.29 -8.30 -8.26
C LEU A 49 -10.26 -8.41 -7.07
N PHE A 50 -9.88 -7.85 -5.91
CA PHE A 50 -10.70 -7.97 -4.69
C PHE A 50 -11.97 -7.10 -4.76
N ALA A 51 -11.99 -6.04 -5.57
CA ALA A 51 -13.18 -5.19 -5.66
C ALA A 51 -14.39 -5.97 -6.21
N GLU A 52 -14.18 -6.87 -7.16
CA GLU A 52 -15.23 -7.71 -7.74
C GLU A 52 -15.75 -8.73 -6.72
N ASP A 53 -14.86 -9.40 -5.99
CA ASP A 53 -15.24 -10.37 -4.97
C ASP A 53 -15.96 -9.73 -3.79
N ILE A 54 -15.49 -8.58 -3.30
CA ILE A 54 -16.18 -7.83 -2.25
C ILE A 54 -17.57 -7.44 -2.75
N ALA A 55 -17.68 -6.94 -3.97
CA ALA A 55 -18.98 -6.55 -4.52
C ALA A 55 -19.97 -7.72 -4.62
N ARG A 56 -19.50 -8.92 -4.97
CA ARG A 56 -20.31 -10.14 -5.00
C ARG A 56 -20.79 -10.55 -3.60
N ILE A 57 -19.95 -10.40 -2.57
CA ILE A 57 -20.28 -10.75 -1.18
C ILE A 57 -21.27 -9.75 -0.58
N THR A 58 -21.11 -8.46 -0.86
CA THR A 58 -21.92 -7.39 -0.27
C THR A 58 -23.17 -7.06 -1.07
N GLY A 59 -23.26 -7.51 -2.34
CA GLY A 59 -24.32 -7.12 -3.27
C GLY A 59 -24.24 -5.66 -3.73
N ALA A 60 -23.08 -5.01 -3.59
CA ALA A 60 -22.91 -3.58 -3.88
C ALA A 60 -21.52 -3.29 -4.47
N PRO A 61 -21.38 -2.36 -5.43
CA PRO A 61 -20.09 -2.09 -6.06
C PRO A 61 -19.08 -1.46 -5.08
N HIS A 62 -17.86 -2.00 -5.07
CA HIS A 62 -16.74 -1.47 -4.28
C HIS A 62 -15.64 -0.91 -5.17
N GLY A 63 -14.95 0.12 -4.70
CA GLY A 63 -13.79 0.71 -5.36
C GLY A 63 -12.53 0.50 -4.52
N GLY A 64 -11.54 -0.19 -5.07
CA GLY A 64 -10.22 -0.34 -4.50
C GLY A 64 -9.29 0.83 -4.83
N LYS A 65 -8.46 1.26 -3.86
CA LYS A 65 -7.43 2.28 -4.06
C LYS A 65 -6.20 1.99 -3.21
N VAL A 66 -5.03 2.30 -3.75
CA VAL A 66 -3.75 2.23 -3.04
C VAL A 66 -3.41 3.60 -2.44
N GLY A 67 -2.93 3.57 -1.20
CA GLY A 67 -2.45 4.73 -0.46
C GLY A 67 -1.19 5.36 -1.08
N ARG A 68 -0.96 6.63 -0.80
CA ARG A 68 0.28 7.30 -1.21
C ARG A 68 1.39 6.99 -0.21
N ILE A 69 2.58 6.70 -0.74
CA ILE A 69 3.78 6.56 0.09
C ILE A 69 4.26 7.89 0.69
N TYR A 70 3.93 9.02 0.07
CA TYR A 70 4.27 10.34 0.60
C TYR A 70 3.46 10.66 1.86
N ARG A 71 4.15 11.06 2.91
CA ARG A 71 3.56 11.44 4.19
C ARG A 71 3.05 12.89 4.13
N ASP A 72 1.86 13.13 4.68
CA ASP A 72 1.39 14.49 4.92
C ASP A 72 2.01 15.03 6.21
N VAL A 73 2.99 15.92 6.08
CA VAL A 73 3.78 16.44 7.21
C VAL A 73 3.29 17.79 7.72
N ARG A 74 2.22 18.37 7.14
CA ARG A 74 1.76 19.73 7.48
C ARG A 74 1.48 19.90 8.98
N PHE A 75 0.88 18.88 9.58
CA PHE A 75 0.48 18.87 11.00
C PHE A 75 1.23 17.83 11.85
N SER A 76 2.17 17.08 11.26
CA SER A 76 2.92 16.05 11.97
C SER A 76 4.11 16.63 12.74
N LYS A 77 4.37 16.09 13.94
CA LYS A 77 5.63 16.34 14.68
C LYS A 77 6.81 15.66 14.00
N ASP A 78 6.58 14.48 13.43
CA ASP A 78 7.53 13.77 12.58
C ASP A 78 7.49 14.34 11.15
N LYS A 79 8.61 14.89 10.69
CA LYS A 79 8.74 15.55 9.38
C LYS A 79 9.34 14.66 8.29
N THR A 80 9.45 13.36 8.53
CA THR A 80 9.92 12.42 7.51
C THR A 80 9.00 12.43 6.28
N PRO A 81 9.55 12.44 5.05
CA PRO A 81 8.80 12.62 3.82
C PRO A 81 7.93 11.41 3.41
N TYR A 82 8.24 10.21 3.90
CA TYR A 82 7.57 8.98 3.47
C TYR A 82 6.94 8.20 4.62
N ASN A 83 5.85 7.50 4.31
CA ASN A 83 5.20 6.53 5.17
C ASN A 83 6.00 5.22 5.17
N THR A 84 6.32 4.71 6.36
CA THR A 84 6.97 3.40 6.57
C THR A 84 5.94 2.25 6.60
N HIS A 85 4.88 2.42 5.84
CA HIS A 85 3.81 1.45 5.62
C HIS A 85 3.16 1.72 4.26
N VAL A 86 2.50 0.69 3.73
CA VAL A 86 1.61 0.82 2.57
C VAL A 86 0.24 0.29 2.92
N HIS A 87 -0.78 0.88 2.30
CA HIS A 87 -2.15 0.43 2.51
C HIS A 87 -2.93 0.42 1.21
N ALA A 88 -3.92 -0.46 1.15
CA ALA A 88 -4.94 -0.50 0.12
C ALA A 88 -6.30 -0.54 0.82
N TYR A 89 -7.29 0.16 0.27
CA TYR A 89 -8.63 0.21 0.83
C TYR A 89 -9.68 -0.02 -0.24
N TRP A 90 -10.78 -0.68 0.15
CA TRP A 90 -11.96 -0.89 -0.67
C TRP A 90 -13.15 -0.25 0.03
N MET A 91 -13.83 0.67 -0.64
CA MET A 91 -15.01 1.35 -0.11
C MET A 91 -16.18 1.13 -1.05
N GLN A 92 -17.38 1.00 -0.48
CA GLN A 92 -18.61 1.00 -1.25
C GLN A 92 -18.72 2.30 -2.08
N ARG A 93 -19.18 2.18 -3.33
CA ARG A 93 -19.42 3.35 -4.20
C ARG A 93 -20.82 3.92 -3.95
N GLY A 94 -20.93 5.25 -3.94
CA GLY A 94 -22.20 5.98 -3.95
C GLY A 94 -22.86 6.16 -2.58
N GLU A 95 -22.89 5.11 -1.75
CA GLU A 95 -23.50 5.14 -0.42
C GLU A 95 -22.46 4.83 0.67
N THR A 96 -22.69 5.34 1.89
CA THR A 96 -21.92 4.96 3.06
C THR A 96 -22.15 3.48 3.34
N GLY A 97 -21.10 2.68 3.28
CA GLY A 97 -21.16 1.25 3.46
C GLY A 97 -19.89 0.70 4.11
N PRO A 98 -19.80 -0.63 4.28
CA PRO A 98 -18.61 -1.25 4.82
C PRO A 98 -17.38 -0.96 3.95
N GLY A 99 -16.22 -0.95 4.60
CA GLY A 99 -14.94 -0.77 3.93
C GLY A 99 -13.91 -1.74 4.47
N TRP A 100 -12.97 -2.13 3.62
CA TRP A 100 -11.86 -3.01 3.96
C TRP A 100 -10.55 -2.25 3.83
N LEU A 101 -9.63 -2.53 4.73
CA LEU A 101 -8.28 -1.98 4.73
C LEU A 101 -7.28 -3.13 4.79
N LEU A 102 -6.42 -3.20 3.79
CA LEU A 102 -5.17 -3.93 3.87
C LEU A 102 -4.09 -2.95 4.32
N HIS A 103 -3.43 -3.23 5.43
CA HIS A 103 -2.32 -2.45 5.93
C HIS A 103 -1.10 -3.36 6.04
N MET A 104 -0.02 -2.98 5.36
CA MET A 104 1.28 -3.67 5.43
C MET A 104 2.30 -2.72 6.02
N THR A 105 2.87 -3.12 7.13
CA THR A 105 3.92 -2.39 7.85
C THR A 105 5.25 -3.10 7.72
N ARG A 106 6.30 -2.38 8.12
CA ARG A 106 7.61 -2.95 8.41
C ARG A 106 7.50 -4.08 9.45
N THR A 107 8.52 -4.91 9.52
CA THR A 107 8.56 -5.99 10.51
C THR A 107 8.71 -5.37 11.90
N GLU A 108 7.76 -5.60 12.81
CA GLU A 108 7.92 -5.11 14.18
C GLU A 108 9.06 -5.89 14.86
N PRO A 109 9.99 -5.22 15.55
CA PRO A 109 10.98 -5.92 16.35
C PRO A 109 10.24 -6.69 17.46
N SER A 110 10.53 -7.99 17.55
CA SER A 110 10.02 -8.91 18.57
C SER A 110 10.41 -8.50 19.99
#